data_AF-A0A2D9I922-F1
#
_entry.id   AF-A0A2D9I922-F1
#
_cell.length_a   1.000
_cell.length_b   1.000
_cell.length_c   1.000
_cell.angle_alpha   90.00
_cell.angle_beta   90.00
_cell.angle_gamma   90.00
#
_symmetry.space_group_name_H-M   'P 1'
#
loop_
_entity.id
_entity.type
_entity.pdbx_description
1 polymer ?
#
loop_
_entity_poly.entity_id
_entity_poly.type
_entity_poly.pdbx_seq_one_letter_code
_entity_poly.pdbx_strand_id
1 'polypeptide(L)'
;MNIKYTFIIATIILINTSCSSRLNEMVIDKNQYRDQLEGFWLGQCIANWTGLITEGDKIGIPVDGKGGGFYTRENWGGIDHPNIWGSNNYSETIDFIYAAKDSIWGADDDTDIEYMYQELLIKNETLFLDGEQIRTGWLKHIYKNEENYLWVSNQRAFDLMQKGIVPPDTSDPKNNPFYEMID
;
A
#
# COMPACT_ATOMS: atom_id res chain seq x y z
N MET A 1 -5.86 22.91 -64.53
CA MET A 1 -5.21 22.37 -63.33
C MET A 1 -4.67 20.98 -63.67
N ASN A 2 -3.37 20.75 -63.51
CA ASN A 2 -2.67 19.57 -64.08
C ASN A 2 -3.10 18.27 -63.37
N ILE A 3 -3.49 17.23 -64.12
CA ILE A 3 -4.00 15.93 -63.59
C ILE A 3 -3.06 15.30 -62.55
N LYS A 4 -1.74 15.53 -62.67
CA LYS A 4 -0.73 15.09 -61.70
C LYS A 4 -0.94 15.70 -60.30
N TYR A 5 -1.34 16.97 -60.20
CA TYR A 5 -1.55 17.63 -58.91
C TYR A 5 -2.87 17.19 -58.26
N THR A 6 -3.89 16.88 -59.06
CA THR A 6 -5.17 16.34 -58.55
C THR A 6 -4.99 14.96 -57.92
N PHE A 7 -4.16 14.10 -58.53
CA PHE A 7 -3.83 12.78 -57.97
C PHE A 7 -3.02 12.91 -56.67
N ILE A 8 -2.02 13.79 -56.61
CA ILE A 8 -1.21 13.98 -55.40
C ILE A 8 -2.05 14.51 -54.24
N ILE A 9 -2.95 15.47 -54.49
CA ILE A 9 -3.86 16.01 -53.47
C ILE A 9 -4.85 14.94 -53.00
N ALA A 10 -5.41 14.13 -53.91
CA ALA A 10 -6.30 13.03 -53.55
C ALA A 10 -5.59 11.95 -52.71
N THR A 11 -4.34 11.62 -53.02
CA THR A 11 -3.54 10.66 -52.25
C THR A 11 -3.21 11.19 -50.84
N ILE A 12 -2.92 12.48 -50.69
CA ILE A 12 -2.66 13.11 -49.38
C ILE A 12 -3.94 13.14 -48.50
N ILE A 13 -5.12 13.33 -49.10
CA ILE A 13 -6.40 13.30 -48.37
C ILE A 13 -6.77 11.87 -47.93
N LEU A 14 -6.48 10.86 -48.75
CA LEU A 14 -6.71 9.44 -48.42
C LEU A 14 -5.76 8.91 -47.32
N ILE A 15 -4.54 9.42 -47.22
CA ILE A 15 -3.59 9.00 -46.18
C ILE A 15 -3.98 9.56 -44.79
N ASN A 16 -4.58 10.75 -44.73
CA ASN A 16 -4.99 11.38 -43.47
C ASN A 16 -6.30 10.83 -42.87
N THR A 17 -7.08 10.02 -43.62
CA THR A 17 -8.36 9.47 -43.14
C THR A 17 -8.26 8.06 -42.54
N SER A 18 -7.09 7.41 -42.59
CA SER A 18 -6.93 6.04 -42.06
C SER A 18 -6.37 5.95 -40.64
N CYS A 19 -5.96 7.07 -40.05
CA CYS A 19 -5.39 7.09 -38.70
C CYS A 19 -6.42 7.63 -37.69
N SER A 20 -7.55 6.93 -37.55
CA SER A 20 -8.33 7.04 -36.33
C SER A 20 -7.58 6.25 -35.26
N SER A 21 -6.89 6.93 -34.35
CA SER A 21 -6.45 6.28 -33.12
C SER A 21 -7.71 5.77 -32.44
N ARG A 22 -7.93 4.45 -32.44
CA ARG A 22 -8.88 3.87 -31.49
C ARG A 22 -8.30 4.18 -30.13
N LEU A 23 -8.81 5.21 -29.48
CA LEU A 23 -8.71 5.31 -28.04
C LEU A 23 -9.23 3.97 -27.52
N ASN A 24 -8.37 3.19 -26.87
CA ASN A 24 -8.82 2.01 -26.16
C ASN A 24 -9.69 2.51 -25.01
N GLU A 25 -10.98 2.65 -25.27
CA GLU A 25 -11.96 3.02 -24.26
C GLU A 25 -12.04 1.87 -23.25
N MET A 26 -11.69 2.18 -21.99
CA MET A 26 -11.87 1.25 -20.89
C MET A 26 -13.31 1.36 -20.42
N VAL A 27 -14.08 0.30 -20.63
CA VAL A 27 -15.45 0.18 -20.11
C VAL A 27 -15.39 -0.57 -18.77
N ILE A 28 -15.89 0.06 -17.72
CA ILE A 28 -15.91 -0.50 -16.36
C ILE A 28 -17.37 -0.74 -15.95
N ASP A 29 -17.71 -1.98 -15.60
CA ASP A 29 -18.98 -2.28 -14.95
C ASP A 29 -18.90 -1.84 -13.48
N LYS A 30 -19.82 -0.95 -13.08
CA LYS A 30 -19.81 -0.37 -11.73
C LYS A 30 -20.05 -1.40 -10.63
N ASN A 31 -20.87 -2.41 -10.87
CA ASN A 31 -21.16 -3.43 -9.87
C ASN A 31 -19.97 -4.37 -9.71
N GLN A 32 -19.34 -4.77 -10.82
CA GLN A 32 -18.13 -5.59 -10.81
C GLN A 32 -16.98 -4.84 -10.14
N TYR A 33 -16.80 -3.56 -10.46
CA TYR A 33 -15.75 -2.75 -9.84
C TYR A 33 -15.96 -2.59 -8.33
N ARG A 34 -17.20 -2.37 -7.89
CA ARG A 34 -17.53 -2.33 -6.45
C ARG A 34 -17.21 -3.64 -5.76
N ASP A 35 -17.59 -4.78 -6.35
CA ASP A 35 -17.31 -6.12 -5.81
C ASP A 35 -15.79 -6.38 -5.69
N GLN A 36 -15.03 -5.97 -6.70
CA GLN A 36 -13.57 -6.07 -6.68
C GLN A 36 -12.92 -5.15 -5.63
N LEU A 37 -13.43 -3.93 -5.45
CA LEU A 37 -12.97 -3.02 -4.39
C LEU A 37 -13.28 -3.59 -3.00
N GLU A 38 -14.46 -4.17 -2.81
CA GLU A 38 -14.83 -4.83 -1.56
C GLU A 38 -13.87 -6.01 -1.26
N GLY A 39 -13.60 -6.85 -2.26
CA GLY A 39 -12.63 -7.93 -2.15
C GLY A 39 -11.20 -7.46 -1.88
N PHE A 40 -10.78 -6.33 -2.46
CA PHE A 40 -9.49 -5.70 -2.20
C PHE A 40 -9.35 -5.31 -0.72
N TRP A 41 -10.32 -4.58 -0.17
CA TRP A 41 -10.29 -4.13 1.22
C TRP A 41 -10.39 -5.30 2.22
N LEU A 42 -11.32 -6.23 1.98
CA LEU A 42 -11.43 -7.45 2.80
C LEU A 42 -10.12 -8.26 2.77
N GLY A 43 -9.53 -8.41 1.58
CA GLY A 43 -8.26 -9.11 1.41
C GLY A 43 -7.13 -8.47 2.22
N GLN A 44 -7.00 -7.15 2.21
CA GLN A 44 -6.03 -6.42 3.03
C GLN A 44 -6.25 -6.67 4.52
N CYS A 45 -7.47 -6.53 5.03
CA CYS A 45 -7.76 -6.77 6.46
C CYS A 45 -7.47 -8.22 6.88
N ILE A 46 -7.81 -9.21 6.05
CA ILE A 46 -7.49 -10.63 6.34
C ILE A 46 -5.97 -10.83 6.33
N ALA A 47 -5.28 -10.29 5.34
CA ALA A 47 -3.84 -10.47 5.17
C ALA A 47 -3.06 -9.86 6.33
N ASN A 48 -3.39 -8.62 6.72
CA ASN A 48 -2.83 -7.93 7.88
C ASN A 48 -2.94 -8.82 9.13
N TRP A 49 -4.17 -9.13 9.57
CA TRP A 49 -4.38 -9.88 10.81
C TRP A 49 -3.78 -11.29 10.80
N THR A 50 -3.79 -11.94 9.63
CA THR A 50 -3.14 -13.25 9.46
C THR A 50 -1.62 -13.12 9.53
N GLY A 51 -1.04 -12.03 9.01
CA GLY A 51 0.39 -11.76 9.00
C GLY A 51 0.96 -11.55 10.40
N LEU A 52 0.21 -10.90 11.29
CA LEU A 52 0.56 -10.64 12.69
C LEU A 52 0.93 -11.90 13.49
N ILE A 53 0.40 -13.08 13.11
CA ILE A 53 0.81 -14.35 13.73
C ILE A 53 2.32 -14.54 13.57
N THR A 54 2.83 -14.27 12.37
CA THR A 54 4.20 -14.60 11.96
C THR A 54 5.18 -13.42 11.98
N GLU A 55 4.71 -12.24 12.39
CA GLU A 55 5.47 -11.00 12.37
C GLU A 55 6.71 -11.11 13.29
N GLY A 56 7.90 -10.98 12.69
CA GLY A 56 9.17 -11.05 13.40
C GLY A 56 9.61 -12.46 13.83
N ASP A 57 8.92 -13.53 13.43
CA ASP A 57 9.28 -14.92 13.78
C ASP A 57 10.50 -15.45 13.06
N LYS A 58 10.50 -15.28 11.73
CA LYS A 58 11.44 -15.89 10.79
C LYS A 58 11.83 -14.85 9.74
N ILE A 59 12.76 -13.99 10.14
CA ILE A 59 13.25 -12.83 9.37
C ILE A 59 14.61 -13.11 8.69
N GLY A 60 14.95 -14.39 8.50
CA GLY A 60 16.17 -14.84 7.83
C GLY A 60 17.34 -15.01 8.79
N ILE A 61 17.91 -13.91 9.28
CA ILE A 61 19.13 -13.94 10.10
C ILE A 61 18.78 -13.92 11.59
N PRO A 62 19.20 -14.92 12.37
CA PRO A 62 18.89 -14.95 13.80
C PRO A 62 19.53 -13.79 14.58
N VAL A 63 18.78 -13.23 15.53
CA VAL A 63 19.26 -12.30 16.56
C VAL A 63 19.00 -12.94 17.92
N ASP A 64 20.06 -13.13 18.71
CA ASP A 64 20.00 -13.80 20.03
C ASP A 64 19.27 -15.16 20.03
N GLY A 65 19.40 -15.90 18.92
CA GLY A 65 18.78 -17.22 18.74
C GLY A 65 17.31 -17.19 18.29
N LYS A 66 16.72 -16.01 18.04
CA LYS A 66 15.36 -15.81 17.50
C LYS A 66 15.39 -15.28 16.07
N GLY A 67 14.29 -15.30 15.33
CA GLY A 67 14.20 -14.65 14.00
C GLY A 67 14.85 -15.43 12.85
N GLY A 68 15.27 -16.67 13.07
CA GLY A 68 16.04 -17.44 12.10
C GLY A 68 15.22 -18.12 11.00
N GLY A 69 15.74 -18.09 9.77
CA GLY A 69 15.14 -18.77 8.61
C GLY A 69 13.90 -18.06 8.06
N PHE A 70 13.14 -18.77 7.23
CA PHE A 70 11.89 -18.26 6.63
C PHE A 70 10.80 -19.33 6.73
N TYR A 71 9.55 -18.89 6.82
CA TYR A 71 8.41 -19.79 6.66
C TYR A 71 8.31 -20.30 5.22
N THR A 72 7.83 -21.53 5.07
CA THR A 72 7.45 -22.12 3.79
C THR A 72 5.99 -22.56 3.84
N ARG A 73 5.43 -22.96 2.69
CA ARG A 73 4.07 -23.50 2.62
C ARG A 73 3.85 -24.71 3.55
N GLU A 74 4.89 -25.46 3.88
CA GLU A 74 4.79 -26.61 4.79
C GLU A 74 4.48 -26.21 6.24
N ASN A 75 4.66 -24.93 6.60
CA ASN A 75 4.34 -24.42 7.92
C ASN A 75 2.88 -24.00 8.09
N TRP A 76 2.14 -23.85 6.99
CA TRP A 76 0.73 -23.46 7.05
C TRP A 76 -0.12 -24.51 7.77
N GLY A 77 -0.98 -24.09 8.70
CA GLY A 77 -1.74 -24.94 9.62
C GLY A 77 -0.89 -25.55 10.76
N GLY A 78 0.40 -25.26 10.81
CA GLY A 78 1.30 -25.64 11.90
C GLY A 78 1.23 -24.68 13.09
N ILE A 79 1.99 -24.98 14.14
CA ILE A 79 2.05 -24.19 15.38
C ILE A 79 2.75 -22.84 15.13
N ASP A 80 2.23 -21.77 15.74
CA ASP A 80 2.88 -20.46 15.79
C ASP A 80 4.15 -20.49 16.66
N HIS A 81 5.18 -19.75 16.25
CA HIS A 81 6.45 -19.67 16.98
C HIS A 81 6.66 -18.28 17.60
N PRO A 82 7.49 -18.15 18.65
CA PRO A 82 7.78 -16.84 19.21
C PRO A 82 8.56 -15.95 18.23
N ASN A 83 8.13 -14.70 18.08
CA ASN A 83 8.86 -13.65 17.40
C ASN A 83 10.06 -13.13 18.20
N ILE A 84 10.84 -12.25 17.56
CA ILE A 84 12.00 -11.60 18.19
C ILE A 84 11.65 -10.87 19.50
N TRP A 85 10.41 -10.40 19.66
CA TRP A 85 9.93 -9.69 20.85
C TRP A 85 9.26 -10.60 21.91
N GLY A 86 8.89 -11.84 21.58
CA GLY A 86 8.18 -12.74 22.49
C GLY A 86 7.17 -13.62 21.76
N SER A 87 6.09 -13.99 22.43
CA SER A 87 4.95 -14.66 21.79
C SER A 87 3.78 -13.69 21.70
N ASN A 88 3.03 -13.73 20.59
CA ASN A 88 1.73 -13.08 20.49
C ASN A 88 0.62 -14.02 20.99
N ASN A 89 -0.62 -13.53 21.07
CA ASN A 89 -1.80 -14.32 21.46
C ASN A 89 -2.89 -14.29 20.38
N TYR A 90 -2.52 -14.13 19.10
CA TYR A 90 -3.48 -14.02 18.00
C TYR A 90 -4.06 -15.38 17.61
N SER A 91 -3.20 -16.41 17.52
CA SER A 91 -3.60 -17.78 17.17
C SER A 91 -2.56 -18.79 17.66
N GLU A 92 -2.99 -20.02 17.98
CA GLU A 92 -2.05 -21.12 18.29
C GLU A 92 -1.38 -21.70 17.03
N THR A 93 -1.98 -21.45 15.85
CA THR A 93 -1.54 -21.98 14.56
C THR A 93 -1.47 -20.90 13.49
N ILE A 94 -0.55 -21.07 12.53
CA ILE A 94 -0.41 -20.23 11.34
C ILE A 94 -1.56 -20.55 10.37
N ASP A 95 -2.67 -19.84 10.50
CA ASP A 95 -3.86 -19.95 9.66
C ASP A 95 -4.56 -18.59 9.56
N PHE A 96 -5.61 -18.49 8.75
CA PHE A 96 -6.36 -17.25 8.59
C PHE A 96 -6.99 -16.79 9.91
N ILE A 97 -6.86 -15.49 10.17
CA ILE A 97 -7.62 -14.81 11.22
C ILE A 97 -8.79 -14.05 10.58
N TYR A 98 -9.99 -14.40 11.01
CA TYR A 98 -11.22 -13.72 10.61
C TYR A 98 -11.84 -12.98 11.79
N ALA A 99 -12.36 -11.78 11.52
CA ALA A 99 -13.25 -11.12 12.45
C ALA A 99 -14.52 -11.96 12.66
N ALA A 100 -15.07 -11.91 13.87
CA ALA A 100 -16.37 -12.50 14.13
C ALA A 100 -17.45 -11.74 13.36
N LYS A 101 -18.55 -12.43 13.04
CA LYS A 101 -19.69 -11.76 12.42
C LYS A 101 -20.17 -10.61 13.30
N ASP A 102 -20.41 -9.45 12.68
CA ASP A 102 -20.88 -8.22 13.34
C ASP A 102 -19.90 -7.64 14.39
N SER A 103 -18.64 -8.10 14.44
CA SER A 103 -17.61 -7.48 15.29
C SER A 103 -16.91 -6.33 14.58
N ILE A 104 -16.29 -5.45 15.37
CA ILE A 104 -15.31 -4.49 14.86
C ILE A 104 -14.05 -5.28 14.50
N TRP A 105 -13.60 -5.19 13.26
CA TRP A 105 -12.28 -5.67 12.88
C TRP A 105 -11.25 -4.65 13.38
N GLY A 106 -10.22 -5.11 14.06
CA GLY A 106 -9.11 -4.21 14.39
C GLY A 106 -8.28 -3.84 13.14
N ALA A 107 -7.30 -3.00 13.36
CA ALA A 107 -6.32 -2.54 12.38
C ALA A 107 -4.99 -2.27 13.11
N ASP A 108 -3.91 -2.24 12.35
CA ASP A 108 -2.60 -1.69 12.73
C ASP A 108 -2.13 -0.71 11.61
N ASP A 109 -0.85 -0.34 11.63
CA ASP A 109 -0.31 0.66 10.72
C ASP A 109 -0.43 0.29 9.23
N ASP A 110 -0.43 -0.99 8.85
CA ASP A 110 -0.67 -1.44 7.46
C ASP A 110 -2.00 -0.90 6.93
N THR A 111 -3.07 -1.06 7.71
CA THR A 111 -4.44 -0.69 7.29
C THR A 111 -4.86 0.71 7.75
N ASP A 112 -4.37 1.19 8.88
CA ASP A 112 -4.68 2.53 9.39
C ASP A 112 -4.11 3.61 8.47
N ILE A 113 -2.90 3.41 7.93
CA ILE A 113 -2.32 4.31 6.93
C ILE A 113 -3.17 4.31 5.65
N GLU A 114 -3.61 3.15 5.16
CA GLU A 114 -4.47 3.08 3.97
C GLU A 114 -5.80 3.82 4.17
N TYR A 115 -6.48 3.60 5.30
CA TYR A 115 -7.72 4.34 5.63
C TYR A 115 -7.48 5.85 5.75
N MET A 116 -6.37 6.26 6.36
CA MET A 116 -5.97 7.66 6.40
C MET A 116 -5.83 8.22 4.98
N TYR A 117 -5.15 7.53 4.08
CA TYR A 117 -4.95 8.01 2.70
C TYR A 117 -6.26 8.11 1.93
N GLN A 118 -7.23 7.22 2.15
CA GLN A 118 -8.58 7.37 1.60
C GLN A 118 -9.25 8.67 2.07
N GLU A 119 -9.17 8.99 3.37
CA GLU A 119 -9.68 10.27 3.89
C GLU A 119 -8.99 11.47 3.24
N LEU A 120 -7.66 11.41 3.07
CA LEU A 120 -6.89 12.50 2.47
C LEU A 120 -7.26 12.72 1.00
N LEU A 121 -7.44 11.66 0.21
CA LEU A 121 -7.87 11.75 -1.18
C LEU A 121 -9.26 12.40 -1.29
N ILE A 122 -10.21 11.97 -0.47
CA ILE A 122 -11.56 12.52 -0.43
C ILE A 122 -11.53 13.99 -0.01
N LYS A 123 -10.83 14.31 1.08
CA LYS A 123 -10.77 15.66 1.65
C LYS A 123 -10.11 16.67 0.71
N ASN A 124 -9.11 16.25 -0.05
CA ASN A 124 -8.38 17.11 -0.99
C ASN A 124 -8.97 17.08 -2.41
N GLU A 125 -10.01 16.28 -2.65
CA GLU A 125 -10.67 16.10 -3.96
C GLU A 125 -9.67 15.81 -5.09
N THR A 126 -8.65 14.99 -4.80
CA THR A 126 -7.55 14.66 -5.71
C THR A 126 -7.30 13.16 -5.75
N LEU A 127 -6.79 12.69 -6.88
CA LEU A 127 -6.27 11.32 -7.03
C LEU A 127 -4.78 11.21 -6.70
N PHE A 128 -4.09 12.35 -6.58
CA PHE A 128 -2.66 12.41 -6.31
C PHE A 128 -2.42 13.43 -5.22
N LEU A 129 -1.98 12.96 -4.06
CA LEU A 129 -1.59 13.82 -2.95
C LEU A 129 -0.19 14.39 -3.21
N ASP A 130 -0.01 15.68 -2.95
CA ASP A 130 1.31 16.25 -2.84
C ASP A 130 1.94 15.99 -1.45
N GLY A 131 3.23 16.29 -1.31
CA GLY A 131 3.96 16.04 -0.07
C GLY A 131 3.42 16.82 1.13
N GLU A 132 2.91 18.04 0.93
CA GLU A 132 2.35 18.83 2.03
C GLU A 132 1.00 18.30 2.47
N GLN A 133 0.18 17.79 1.54
CA GLN A 133 -1.06 17.10 1.85
C GLN A 133 -0.80 15.82 2.65
N ILE A 134 0.19 15.02 2.24
CA ILE A 134 0.61 13.82 2.98
C ILE A 134 1.07 14.20 4.38
N ARG A 135 2.01 15.15 4.48
CA ARG A 135 2.55 15.63 5.76
C ARG A 135 1.45 16.13 6.69
N THR A 136 0.53 16.94 6.17
CA THR A 136 -0.60 17.47 6.92
C THR A 136 -1.53 16.36 7.41
N GLY A 137 -1.74 15.33 6.58
CA GLY A 137 -2.52 14.16 6.94
C GLY A 137 -1.89 13.35 8.08
N TRP A 138 -0.60 13.01 7.94
CA TRP A 138 0.15 12.28 8.97
C TRP A 138 0.15 13.04 10.29
N LEU A 139 0.45 14.35 10.29
CA LEU A 139 0.45 15.16 11.51
C LEU A 139 -0.94 15.35 12.14
N LYS A 140 -2.02 15.11 11.40
CA LYS A 140 -3.39 15.18 11.89
C LYS A 140 -3.80 13.89 12.60
N HIS A 141 -3.41 12.73 12.06
CA HIS A 141 -3.95 11.43 12.46
C HIS A 141 -2.99 10.56 13.25
N ILE A 142 -1.68 10.80 13.15
CA ILE A 142 -0.64 10.08 13.90
C ILE A 142 -0.21 10.98 15.06
N TYR A 143 -0.29 10.47 16.29
CA TYR A 143 -0.05 11.31 17.47
C TYR A 143 1.34 11.07 18.05
N LYS A 144 2.09 12.14 18.25
CA LYS A 144 3.47 12.08 18.76
C LYS A 144 3.65 11.34 20.09
N ASN A 145 2.68 11.47 20.99
CA ASN A 145 2.82 11.04 22.38
C ASN A 145 2.05 9.75 22.67
N GLU A 146 1.72 8.97 21.64
CA GLU A 146 1.13 7.64 21.76
C GLU A 146 1.91 6.63 20.91
N GLU A 147 1.70 5.35 21.21
CA GLU A 147 2.26 4.27 20.39
C GLU A 147 1.41 4.14 19.12
N ASN A 148 2.04 4.37 17.97
CA ASN A 148 1.38 4.27 16.66
C ASN A 148 1.84 3.03 15.88
N TYR A 149 2.73 2.21 16.48
CA TYR A 149 3.27 0.97 15.90
C TYR A 149 4.00 1.13 14.56
N LEU A 150 4.27 2.36 14.13
CA LEU A 150 4.99 2.64 12.88
C LEU A 150 6.36 1.95 12.86
N TRP A 151 6.59 1.12 11.84
CA TRP A 151 7.89 0.52 11.65
C TRP A 151 9.00 1.55 11.36
N VAL A 152 10.25 1.19 11.67
CA VAL A 152 11.43 2.06 11.83
C VAL A 152 11.52 3.21 10.81
N SER A 153 11.42 2.92 9.51
CA SER A 153 11.50 3.96 8.47
C SER A 153 10.30 4.91 8.50
N ASN A 154 9.09 4.40 8.72
CA ASN A 154 7.85 5.16 8.81
C ASN A 154 7.85 6.07 10.05
N GLN A 155 8.29 5.57 11.20
CA GLN A 155 8.48 6.40 12.40
C GLN A 155 9.47 7.54 12.14
N ARG A 156 10.59 7.24 11.46
CA ARG A 156 11.58 8.27 11.10
C ARG A 156 11.01 9.30 10.14
N ALA A 157 10.19 8.89 9.18
CA ALA A 157 9.51 9.81 8.27
C ALA A 157 8.54 10.73 9.03
N PHE A 158 7.73 10.18 9.95
CA PHE A 158 6.85 10.96 10.80
C PHE A 158 7.61 12.00 11.67
N ASP A 159 8.73 11.60 12.27
CA ASP A 159 9.60 12.50 13.04
C ASP A 159 10.17 13.65 12.18
N LEU A 160 10.50 13.37 10.92
CA LEU A 160 10.96 14.37 9.95
C LEU A 160 9.84 15.34 9.57
N MET A 161 8.63 14.83 9.36
CA MET A 161 7.43 15.65 9.11
C MET A 161 7.14 16.63 10.24
N GLN A 162 7.30 16.19 11.50
CA GLN A 162 7.18 17.08 12.66
C GLN A 162 8.23 18.21 12.66
N LYS A 163 9.40 17.98 12.06
CA LYS A 163 10.47 18.99 11.91
C LYS A 163 10.31 19.87 10.67
N GLY A 164 9.23 19.68 9.90
CA GLY A 164 8.94 20.48 8.71
C GLY A 164 9.52 19.94 7.41
N ILE A 165 10.08 18.73 7.41
CA ILE A 165 10.53 18.06 6.18
C ILE A 165 9.32 17.42 5.50
N VAL A 166 9.25 17.53 4.18
CA VAL A 166 8.07 17.18 3.40
C VAL A 166 8.40 15.98 2.50
N PRO A 167 7.52 14.97 2.37
CA PRO A 167 7.68 13.92 1.37
C PRO A 167 7.90 14.49 -0.06
N PRO A 168 8.72 13.84 -0.90
CA PRO A 168 9.41 12.58 -0.66
C PRO A 168 10.74 12.70 0.12
N ASP A 169 11.16 13.91 0.55
CA ASP A 169 12.46 14.09 1.22
C ASP A 169 12.56 13.36 2.57
N THR A 170 11.42 12.96 3.14
CA THR A 170 11.34 12.14 4.36
C THR A 170 11.84 10.71 4.17
N SER A 171 11.92 10.21 2.93
CA SER A 171 12.50 8.91 2.59
C SER A 171 13.87 9.02 1.92
N ASP A 172 14.40 10.22 1.69
CA ASP A 172 15.76 10.39 1.15
C ASP A 172 16.77 9.78 2.15
N PRO A 173 17.67 8.86 1.72
CA PRO A 173 18.69 8.26 2.57
C PRO A 173 19.55 9.27 3.36
N LYS A 174 19.71 10.50 2.86
CA LYS A 174 20.40 11.59 3.56
C LYS A 174 19.67 12.04 4.83
N ASN A 175 18.33 11.99 4.82
CA ASN A 175 17.48 12.42 5.92
C ASN A 175 17.01 11.24 6.78
N ASN A 176 16.75 10.09 6.13
CA ASN A 176 16.29 8.86 6.73
C ASN A 176 17.33 7.75 6.51
N PRO A 177 18.27 7.53 7.45
CA PRO A 177 19.26 6.47 7.35
C PRO A 177 18.65 5.06 7.45
N PHE A 178 17.36 4.96 7.82
CA PHE A 178 16.62 3.71 7.95
C PHE A 178 15.72 3.44 6.73
N TYR A 179 15.96 4.08 5.59
CA TYR A 179 15.11 4.01 4.40
C TYR A 179 14.86 2.58 3.87
N GLU A 180 15.73 1.61 4.19
CA GLU A 180 15.55 0.19 3.82
C GLU A 180 14.77 -0.62 4.85
N MET A 181 14.55 -0.07 6.04
CA MET A 181 13.75 -0.70 7.11
C MET A 181 12.29 -0.28 6.97
N ILE A 182 11.75 -0.52 5.77
CA ILE A 182 10.32 -0.44 5.48
C ILE A 182 9.66 -1.74 5.93
N ASP A 183 8.38 -1.63 6.23
CA ASP A 183 7.48 -2.79 6.24
C ASP A 183 7.16 -3.18 4.79
#